data_AF-A0A7S1ZLU7-F1
#
_entry.id   AF-A0A7S1ZLU7-F1
#
_cell.length_a   1.000
_cell.length_b   1.000
_cell.length_c   1.000
_cell.angle_alpha   90.00
_cell.angle_beta   90.00
_cell.angle_gamma   90.00
#
_symmetry.space_group_name_H-M   'P 1'
#
loop_
_entity.id
_entity.type
_entity.pdbx_description
1 polymer ?
#
loop_
_entity_poly.entity_id
_entity_poly.type
_entity_poly.pdbx_seq_one_letter_code
_entity_poly.pdbx_strand_id
1 'polypeptide(L)'
;AIIAALIGSAAAFAPAQNKAATTSLNAFEDELGAQPPLGFFDPFGMLSGDCTQERFDRLRYVEIKHGRIAQLAFLGQITTRAGIHLPGNIDYAGNSFDSFPNGVAALIGPDAIPFEGQGQIIAFIGLLEVAFMRDVPGTGNEHVGDFRNGYIDFGWDDFDEETK
;
A
#
# COMPACT_ATOMS: atom_id res chain seq x y z
N ALA A 1 -12.93 -34.28 71.30
CA ALA A 1 -12.01 -33.25 70.75
C ALA A 1 -10.70 -34.00 70.46
N ILE A 2 -10.20 -34.22 69.24
CA ILE A 2 -9.98 -33.36 68.07
C ILE A 2 -9.79 -34.30 66.86
N ILE A 3 -10.84 -34.73 66.14
CA ILE A 3 -10.67 -35.53 64.89
C ILE A 3 -11.74 -35.16 63.85
N ALA A 4 -12.03 -33.87 63.66
CA ALA A 4 -13.10 -33.44 62.74
C ALA A 4 -12.78 -32.15 61.95
N ALA A 5 -11.52 -31.93 61.57
CA ALA A 5 -11.13 -30.68 60.89
C ALA A 5 -10.03 -30.84 59.83
N LEU A 6 -10.14 -31.84 58.93
CA LEU A 6 -9.14 -32.06 57.87
C LEU A 6 -9.73 -32.45 56.50
N ILE A 7 -11.02 -32.15 56.25
CA ILE A 7 -11.64 -32.35 54.93
C ILE A 7 -12.23 -31.02 54.48
N GLY A 8 -11.38 -30.14 53.96
CA GLY A 8 -11.86 -28.82 53.54
C GLY A 8 -10.74 -27.93 53.03
N SER A 9 -10.02 -28.35 51.98
CA SER A 9 -9.31 -27.47 51.03
C SER A 9 -8.53 -28.31 50.02
N ALA A 10 -9.19 -28.78 48.96
CA ALA A 10 -8.50 -29.38 47.81
C ALA A 10 -9.21 -29.13 46.47
N ALA A 11 -10.06 -28.10 46.40
CA ALA A 11 -10.81 -27.76 45.17
C ALA A 11 -10.58 -26.31 44.68
N ALA A 12 -9.59 -25.60 45.24
CA ALA A 12 -9.34 -24.20 44.88
C ALA A 12 -8.24 -23.99 43.83
N PHE A 13 -7.63 -25.07 43.33
CA PHE A 13 -6.59 -25.03 42.29
C PHE A 13 -6.92 -26.00 41.14
N ALA A 14 -8.08 -25.83 40.54
CA ALA A 14 -8.25 -26.32 39.16
C ALA A 14 -7.50 -25.34 38.24
N PRO A 15 -6.61 -25.80 37.34
CA PRO A 15 -6.02 -24.90 36.37
C PRO A 15 -7.16 -24.33 35.54
N ALA A 16 -7.34 -23.00 35.59
CA ALA A 16 -8.23 -22.33 34.66
C ALA A 16 -7.75 -22.75 33.27
N GLN A 17 -8.60 -23.44 32.51
CA GLN A 17 -8.35 -23.61 31.09
C GLN A 17 -8.35 -22.20 30.51
N ASN A 18 -7.16 -21.63 30.36
CA ASN A 18 -6.92 -20.55 29.43
C ASN A 18 -7.37 -21.13 28.09
N LYS A 19 -8.61 -20.86 27.70
CA LYS A 19 -9.01 -20.97 26.30
C LYS A 19 -7.98 -20.11 25.59
N ALA A 20 -7.06 -20.76 24.89
CA ALA A 20 -6.21 -20.07 23.95
C ALA A 20 -7.19 -19.27 23.09
N ALA A 21 -7.15 -17.95 23.21
CA ALA A 21 -7.78 -17.09 22.25
C ALA A 21 -7.18 -17.56 20.93
N THR A 22 -8.01 -18.10 20.03
CA THR A 22 -7.65 -18.30 18.64
C THR A 22 -7.37 -16.90 18.12
N THR A 23 -6.12 -16.44 18.29
CA THR A 23 -5.65 -15.23 17.64
C THR A 23 -5.90 -15.45 16.17
N SER A 24 -6.61 -14.52 15.57
CA SER A 24 -6.97 -14.35 14.16
C SER A 24 -5.79 -14.37 13.17
N LEU A 25 -4.67 -15.04 13.50
CA LEU A 25 -3.53 -15.21 12.61
C LEU A 25 -3.92 -15.93 11.32
N ASN A 26 -4.87 -16.87 11.37
CA ASN A 26 -5.34 -17.62 10.21
C ASN A 26 -6.29 -16.85 9.28
N ALA A 27 -6.65 -15.59 9.56
CA ALA A 27 -7.69 -14.89 8.80
C ALA A 27 -7.19 -14.29 7.47
N PHE A 28 -5.89 -14.03 7.34
CA PHE A 28 -5.30 -13.29 6.21
C PHE A 28 -4.16 -14.04 5.52
N GLU A 29 -3.95 -15.33 5.82
CA GLU A 29 -2.84 -16.11 5.25
C GLU A 29 -3.07 -16.46 3.77
N ASP A 30 -4.33 -16.53 3.34
CA ASP A 30 -4.74 -16.82 1.96
C ASP A 30 -5.04 -15.55 1.14
N GLU A 31 -4.79 -14.35 1.70
CA GLU A 31 -5.02 -13.08 1.02
C GLU A 31 -3.97 -12.80 -0.05
N LEU A 32 -4.37 -12.07 -1.10
CA LEU A 32 -3.50 -11.68 -2.21
C LEU A 32 -2.19 -11.06 -1.69
N GLY A 33 -1.03 -11.54 -2.15
CA GLY A 33 0.28 -11.05 -1.71
C GLY A 33 1.02 -11.95 -0.71
N ALA A 34 0.32 -12.87 -0.04
CA ALA A 34 0.95 -13.95 0.71
C ALA A 34 1.47 -15.03 -0.25
N GLN A 35 2.69 -14.84 -0.76
CA GLN A 35 3.29 -15.74 -1.74
C GLN A 35 4.57 -16.43 -1.22
N PRO A 36 4.91 -17.63 -1.72
CA PRO A 36 6.21 -18.26 -1.45
C PRO A 36 7.37 -17.35 -1.87
N PRO A 37 8.51 -17.33 -1.15
CA PRO A 37 8.94 -18.27 -0.10
C PRO A 37 8.53 -17.89 1.33
N LEU A 38 8.00 -16.69 1.54
CA LEU A 38 7.72 -16.18 2.89
C LEU A 38 6.30 -16.48 3.38
N GLY A 39 5.34 -16.64 2.46
CA GLY A 39 3.93 -16.79 2.83
C GLY A 39 3.40 -15.54 3.53
N PHE A 40 2.56 -15.72 4.54
CA PHE A 40 2.09 -14.62 5.38
C PHE A 40 3.23 -14.00 6.21
N PHE A 41 3.56 -12.74 5.93
CA PHE A 41 4.69 -12.05 6.54
C PHE A 41 4.25 -10.78 7.28
N ASP A 42 4.00 -10.90 8.58
CA ASP A 42 3.72 -9.77 9.49
C ASP A 42 4.62 -9.81 10.74
N PRO A 43 5.89 -9.39 10.63
CA PRO A 43 6.83 -9.43 11.77
C PRO A 43 6.51 -8.39 12.85
N PHE A 44 5.74 -7.34 12.51
CA PHE A 44 5.40 -6.25 13.42
C PHE A 44 4.02 -6.42 14.06
N GLY A 45 3.31 -7.52 13.75
CA GLY A 45 1.98 -7.81 14.28
C GLY A 45 0.96 -6.73 13.92
N MET A 46 1.13 -6.04 12.78
CA MET A 46 0.21 -5.00 12.33
C MET A 46 -1.20 -5.53 12.10
N LEU A 47 -1.32 -6.82 11.78
CA LEU A 47 -2.57 -7.56 11.56
C LEU A 47 -2.93 -8.48 12.74
N SER A 48 -2.15 -8.46 13.82
CA SER A 48 -2.44 -9.23 15.04
C SER A 48 -3.50 -8.57 15.94
N GLY A 49 -4.33 -9.38 16.60
CA GLY A 49 -5.37 -8.91 17.54
C GLY A 49 -6.72 -8.62 16.88
N ASP A 50 -7.44 -7.61 17.39
CA ASP A 50 -8.75 -7.16 16.86
C ASP A 50 -8.58 -6.37 15.54
N CYS A 51 -7.90 -6.95 14.56
CA CYS A 51 -7.75 -6.35 13.25
C CYS A 51 -9.07 -6.48 12.48
N THR A 52 -9.74 -5.34 12.23
CA THR A 52 -10.94 -5.29 11.40
C THR A 52 -10.58 -5.42 9.93
N GLN A 53 -11.48 -6.01 9.12
CA GLN A 53 -11.32 -6.08 7.66
C GLN A 53 -11.02 -4.70 7.05
N GLU A 54 -11.70 -3.66 7.53
CA GLU A 54 -11.49 -2.28 7.09
C GLU A 54 -10.03 -1.78 7.29
N ARG A 55 -9.37 -2.22 8.37
CA ARG A 55 -7.97 -1.87 8.62
C ARG A 55 -7.05 -2.58 7.63
N PHE A 56 -7.34 -3.85 7.31
CA PHE A 56 -6.61 -4.62 6.30
C PHE A 56 -6.76 -3.98 4.92
N ASP A 57 -7.99 -3.68 4.51
CA ASP A 57 -8.31 -3.04 3.22
C ASP A 57 -7.59 -1.69 3.09
N ARG A 58 -7.56 -0.88 4.15
CA ARG A 58 -6.81 0.38 4.15
C ARG A 58 -5.30 0.15 4.01
N LEU A 59 -4.74 -0.84 4.70
CA LEU A 59 -3.31 -1.16 4.57
C LEU A 59 -2.98 -1.64 3.15
N ARG A 60 -3.82 -2.48 2.56
CA ARG A 60 -3.70 -2.92 1.17
C ARG A 60 -3.81 -1.75 0.19
N TYR A 61 -4.72 -0.81 0.42
CA TYR A 61 -4.82 0.41 -0.39
C TYR A 61 -3.52 1.21 -0.39
N VAL A 62 -2.96 1.41 0.81
CA VAL A 62 -1.70 2.14 0.99
C VAL A 62 -0.55 1.40 0.31
N GLU A 63 -0.47 0.08 0.48
CA GLU A 63 0.52 -0.78 -0.16
C GLU A 63 0.48 -0.65 -1.70
N ILE A 64 -0.70 -0.82 -2.31
CA ILE A 64 -0.88 -0.71 -3.76
C ILE A 64 -0.51 0.69 -4.25
N LYS A 65 -0.93 1.74 -3.54
CA LYS A 65 -0.61 3.12 -3.91
C LYS A 65 0.90 3.37 -3.92
N HIS A 66 1.61 2.93 -2.87
CA HIS A 66 3.06 3.06 -2.82
C HIS A 66 3.78 2.20 -3.86
N GLY A 67 3.30 0.97 -4.10
CA GLY A 67 3.84 0.07 -5.12
C GLY A 67 3.76 0.66 -6.52
N ARG A 68 2.60 1.19 -6.92
CA ARG A 68 2.41 1.85 -8.23
C ARG A 68 3.32 3.06 -8.40
N ILE A 69 3.43 3.89 -7.37
CA ILE A 69 4.34 5.06 -7.38
C ILE A 69 5.80 4.60 -7.52
N ALA A 70 6.21 3.57 -6.78
CA ALA A 70 7.57 3.03 -6.83
C ALA A 70 7.92 2.44 -8.21
N GLN A 71 7.00 1.72 -8.85
CA GLN A 71 7.18 1.19 -10.20
C GLN A 71 7.44 2.31 -11.22
N LEU A 72 6.61 3.36 -11.20
CA LEU A 72 6.78 4.53 -12.07
C LEU A 72 8.08 5.30 -11.76
N ALA A 73 8.41 5.48 -10.48
CA ALA A 73 9.63 6.15 -10.06
C ALA A 73 10.90 5.38 -10.50
N PHE A 74 10.89 4.06 -10.40
CA PHE A 74 12.01 3.21 -10.82
C PHE A 74 12.23 3.28 -12.33
N LEU A 75 11.17 3.10 -13.12
CA LEU A 75 11.26 3.22 -14.58
C LEU A 75 11.68 4.64 -15.01
N GLY A 76 11.16 5.67 -14.33
CA GLY A 76 11.55 7.07 -14.56
C GLY A 76 13.03 7.33 -14.28
N GLN A 77 13.58 6.76 -13.20
CA GLN A 77 15.01 6.83 -12.91
C GLN A 77 15.87 6.17 -13.98
N ILE A 78 15.46 5.00 -14.48
CA ILE A 78 16.19 4.30 -15.54
C ILE A 78 16.17 5.13 -16.83
N THR A 79 15.00 5.64 -17.21
CA THR A 79 14.80 6.36 -18.49
C THR A 79 15.60 7.65 -18.54
N THR A 80 15.54 8.45 -17.48
CA THR A 80 16.29 9.72 -17.38
C THR A 80 17.79 9.49 -17.31
N ARG A 81 18.24 8.44 -16.61
CA ARG A 81 19.66 8.05 -16.56
C ARG A 81 20.18 7.44 -17.87
N ALA A 82 19.31 6.85 -18.68
CA ALA A 82 19.64 6.41 -20.04
C ALA A 82 19.82 7.59 -21.02
N GLY A 83 19.59 8.83 -20.59
CA GLY A 83 19.73 10.04 -21.41
C GLY A 83 18.52 10.31 -22.31
N ILE A 84 17.38 9.66 -22.04
CA ILE A 84 16.15 9.89 -22.79
C ILE A 84 15.41 11.06 -22.13
N HIS A 85 15.53 12.23 -22.74
CA HIS A 85 14.85 13.46 -22.33
C HIS A 85 13.81 13.88 -23.36
N LEU A 86 12.80 14.63 -22.92
CA LEU A 86 11.81 15.22 -23.81
C LEU A 86 12.50 16.25 -24.73
N PRO A 87 12.16 16.28 -26.03
CA PRO A 87 12.70 17.29 -26.92
C PRO A 87 12.12 18.67 -26.57
N GLY A 88 12.97 19.69 -26.57
CA GLY A 88 12.58 21.10 -26.37
C GLY A 88 13.02 21.69 -25.04
N ASN A 89 12.41 22.82 -24.69
CA ASN A 89 12.74 23.60 -23.50
C ASN A 89 11.67 23.41 -22.43
N ILE A 90 12.12 23.26 -21.18
CA ILE A 90 11.22 23.15 -20.01
C ILE A 90 10.57 24.49 -19.67
N ASP A 91 11.22 25.59 -20.06
CA ASP A 91 10.79 26.95 -19.78
C ASP A 91 10.86 27.85 -21.01
N TYR A 92 10.28 29.04 -20.86
CA TYR A 92 10.34 30.10 -21.87
C TYR A 92 11.72 30.81 -21.90
N ALA A 93 12.61 30.51 -20.94
CA ALA A 93 13.96 31.07 -20.90
C ALA A 93 14.93 30.32 -21.82
N GLY A 94 14.55 29.14 -22.30
CA GLY A 94 15.32 28.36 -23.26
C GLY A 94 16.13 27.22 -22.64
N ASN A 95 15.87 26.86 -21.39
CA ASN A 95 16.54 25.74 -20.73
C ASN A 95 15.99 24.41 -21.26
N SER A 96 16.84 23.58 -21.86
CA SER A 96 16.46 22.28 -22.40
C SER A 96 16.17 21.26 -21.30
N PHE A 97 15.34 20.24 -21.55
CA PHE A 97 15.12 19.18 -20.55
C PHE A 97 16.38 18.39 -20.18
N ASP A 98 17.36 18.31 -21.08
CA ASP A 98 18.65 17.61 -20.88
C ASP A 98 19.64 18.41 -20.01
N SER A 99 19.39 19.71 -19.78
CA SER A 99 20.30 20.54 -18.97
C SER A 99 20.08 20.36 -17.46
N PHE A 100 19.03 19.64 -17.04
CA PHE A 100 18.73 19.40 -15.64
C PHE A 100 19.38 18.10 -15.15
N PRO A 101 19.86 18.07 -13.90
CA PRO A 101 20.51 16.88 -13.35
C PRO A 101 19.49 15.77 -13.06
N ASN A 102 19.95 14.52 -13.06
CA ASN A 102 19.11 13.35 -12.80
C ASN A 102 18.93 13.05 -11.31
N GLY A 103 17.81 12.41 -10.96
CA GLY A 103 17.56 11.91 -9.60
C GLY A 103 17.25 12.99 -8.59
N VAL A 104 17.73 12.83 -7.35
CA VAL A 104 17.44 13.77 -6.25
C VAL A 104 18.00 15.17 -6.55
N ALA A 105 19.07 15.25 -7.36
CA ALA A 105 19.63 16.52 -7.80
C ALA A 105 18.65 17.33 -8.67
N ALA A 106 17.72 16.69 -9.38
CA ALA A 106 16.67 17.38 -10.14
C ALA A 106 15.72 18.18 -9.22
N LEU A 107 15.61 17.75 -7.96
CA LEU A 107 14.64 18.27 -7.00
C LEU A 107 15.26 19.28 -6.03
N ILE A 108 16.47 19.01 -5.52
CA ILE A 108 17.13 19.81 -4.45
C ILE A 108 18.57 20.19 -4.81
N GLY A 109 19.04 19.85 -6.02
CA GLY A 109 20.39 20.18 -6.48
C GLY A 109 20.58 21.68 -6.81
N PRO A 110 21.84 22.10 -7.05
CA PRO A 110 22.16 23.49 -7.41
C PRO A 110 21.50 23.93 -8.73
N ASP A 111 21.33 23.00 -9.68
CA ASP A 111 20.66 23.21 -10.97
C ASP A 111 19.27 22.53 -11.02
N ALA A 112 18.57 22.49 -9.88
CA ALA A 112 17.26 21.85 -9.78
C ALA A 112 16.16 22.63 -10.54
N ILE A 113 15.07 21.92 -10.82
CA ILE A 113 13.85 22.53 -11.39
C ILE A 113 13.36 23.63 -10.43
N PRO A 114 13.00 24.83 -10.93
CA PRO A 114 12.53 25.92 -10.08
C PRO A 114 11.30 25.52 -9.27
N PHE A 115 11.19 26.08 -8.06
CA PHE A 115 10.14 25.73 -7.10
C PHE A 115 8.71 25.93 -7.66
N GLU A 116 8.51 26.92 -8.54
CA GLU A 116 7.23 27.14 -9.22
C GLU A 116 6.82 25.96 -10.11
N GLY A 117 7.78 25.38 -10.85
CA GLY A 117 7.54 24.20 -11.69
C GLY A 117 7.25 22.96 -10.84
N GLN A 118 7.97 22.78 -9.73
CA GLN A 118 7.70 21.71 -8.77
C GLN A 118 6.31 21.87 -8.13
N GLY A 119 5.92 23.10 -7.79
CA GLY A 119 4.62 23.44 -7.25
C GLY A 119 3.48 23.09 -8.20
N GLN A 120 3.63 23.33 -9.50
CA GLN A 120 2.65 22.92 -10.51
C GLN A 120 2.50 21.39 -10.57
N ILE A 121 3.61 20.65 -10.53
CA ILE A 121 3.58 19.18 -10.52
C ILE A 121 2.84 18.67 -9.27
N ILE A 122 3.17 19.19 -8.09
CA ILE A 122 2.53 18.78 -6.83
C ILE A 122 1.04 19.15 -6.83
N ALA A 123 0.68 20.34 -7.30
CA ALA A 123 -0.71 20.75 -7.40
C ALA A 123 -1.51 19.86 -8.36
N PHE A 124 -0.92 19.48 -9.50
CA PHE A 124 -1.54 18.57 -10.44
C PHE A 124 -1.70 17.16 -9.88
N ILE A 125 -0.67 16.63 -9.20
CA ILE A 125 -0.76 15.34 -8.50
C ILE A 125 -1.85 15.39 -7.42
N GLY A 126 -1.91 16.47 -6.64
CA GLY A 126 -2.97 16.66 -5.63
C GLY A 126 -4.37 16.71 -6.24
N LEU A 127 -4.53 17.36 -7.39
CA LEU A 127 -5.79 17.36 -8.13
C LEU A 127 -6.16 15.94 -8.60
N LEU A 128 -5.21 15.18 -9.15
CA LEU A 128 -5.43 13.80 -9.57
C LEU A 128 -5.83 12.90 -8.40
N GLU A 129 -5.19 13.07 -7.24
CA GLU A 129 -5.51 12.31 -6.04
C GLU A 129 -6.92 12.60 -5.51
N VAL A 130 -7.37 13.86 -5.55
CA VAL A 130 -8.69 14.24 -5.02
C VAL A 130 -9.82 13.94 -6.02
N ALA A 131 -9.58 14.16 -7.31
CA ALA A 131 -10.63 14.16 -8.33
C ALA A 131 -10.72 12.86 -9.13
N PHE A 132 -9.62 12.14 -9.35
CA PHE A 132 -9.56 11.01 -10.29
C PHE A 132 -9.18 9.68 -9.65
N MET A 133 -8.12 9.65 -8.83
CA MET A 133 -7.62 8.43 -8.17
C MET A 133 -8.36 8.16 -6.86
N ARG A 134 -9.69 8.17 -6.93
CA ARG A 134 -10.58 7.78 -5.84
C ARG A 134 -11.59 6.77 -6.35
N ASP A 135 -11.93 5.83 -5.48
CA ASP A 135 -13.07 4.95 -5.67
C ASP A 135 -14.37 5.80 -5.69
N VAL A 136 -15.14 5.68 -6.77
CA VAL A 136 -16.48 6.29 -6.88
C VAL A 136 -17.50 5.22 -6.49
N PRO A 137 -18.25 5.40 -5.38
CA PRO A 137 -19.21 4.39 -4.95
C PRO A 137 -20.24 4.08 -6.04
N GLY A 138 -20.40 2.79 -6.38
CA GLY A 138 -21.41 2.31 -7.33
C GLY A 138 -20.96 2.18 -8.79
N THR A 139 -19.66 2.30 -9.09
CA THR A 139 -19.10 2.12 -10.45
C THR A 139 -18.58 0.71 -10.75
N GLY A 140 -18.86 -0.28 -9.88
CA GLY A 140 -18.46 -1.68 -10.10
C GLY A 140 -17.02 -2.00 -9.75
N ASN A 141 -16.36 -1.18 -8.94
CA ASN A 141 -15.01 -1.46 -8.45
C ASN A 141 -15.01 -2.73 -7.58
N GLU A 142 -14.25 -3.75 -7.98
CA GLU A 142 -14.29 -5.11 -7.40
C GLU A 142 -13.36 -5.26 -6.19
N HIS A 143 -12.29 -4.46 -6.12
CA HIS A 143 -11.28 -4.56 -5.08
C HIS A 143 -10.67 -3.19 -4.74
N VAL A 144 -9.97 -3.15 -3.61
CA VAL A 144 -9.27 -1.96 -3.13
C VAL A 144 -8.22 -1.50 -4.16
N GLY A 145 -8.27 -0.23 -4.53
CA GLY A 145 -7.33 0.35 -5.51
C GLY A 145 -7.71 0.11 -6.99
N ASP A 146 -8.92 -0.40 -7.24
CA ASP A 146 -9.55 -0.35 -8.55
C ASP A 146 -10.05 1.07 -8.83
N PHE A 147 -9.45 1.72 -9.83
CA PHE A 147 -9.80 3.07 -10.27
C PHE A 147 -10.33 3.08 -11.69
N ARG A 148 -10.73 1.92 -12.24
CA ARG A 148 -11.34 1.82 -13.57
C ARG A 148 -12.60 2.67 -13.64
N ASN A 149 -13.36 2.74 -12.54
CA ASN A 149 -14.53 3.60 -12.37
C ASN A 149 -15.54 3.51 -13.55
N GLY A 150 -15.54 2.40 -14.30
CA GLY A 150 -16.32 2.21 -15.52
C GLY A 150 -15.89 3.05 -16.74
N TYR A 151 -14.78 3.78 -16.68
CA TYR A 151 -14.30 4.65 -17.76
C TYR A 151 -13.14 4.07 -18.56
N ILE A 152 -12.28 3.28 -17.92
CA ILE A 152 -11.08 2.70 -18.55
C ILE A 152 -11.09 1.21 -18.24
N ASP A 153 -11.36 0.41 -19.26
CA ASP A 153 -11.21 -1.04 -19.19
C ASP A 153 -10.41 -1.53 -20.40
N PHE A 154 -9.41 -2.37 -20.11
CA PHE A 154 -8.54 -3.00 -21.11
C PHE A 154 -8.87 -4.50 -21.26
N GLY A 155 -10.14 -4.87 -21.01
CA GLY A 155 -10.62 -6.26 -21.07
C GLY A 155 -10.49 -7.01 -19.76
N TRP A 156 -10.59 -6.31 -18.62
CA TRP A 156 -10.56 -6.95 -17.30
C TRP A 156 -11.69 -7.95 -17.12
N ASP A 157 -12.86 -7.63 -17.67
CA ASP A 157 -14.05 -8.47 -17.56
C ASP A 157 -13.95 -9.79 -18.35
N ASP A 158 -12.97 -9.90 -19.26
CA ASP A 158 -12.72 -11.11 -20.06
C ASP A 158 -11.79 -12.12 -19.36
N PHE A 159 -11.14 -11.74 -18.25
CA PHE A 159 -10.27 -12.65 -17.49
C PHE A 159 -11.07 -13.57 -16.56
N ASP A 160 -10.60 -14.81 -16.43
CA ASP A 160 -11.09 -15.76 -15.45
C ASP A 160 -10.62 -15.40 -14.02
N GLU A 161 -11.30 -15.91 -13.00
CA GLU A 161 -11.04 -15.56 -11.59
C GLU A 161 -9.62 -15.93 -11.10
N GLU A 162 -8.93 -16.88 -11.74
CA GLU A 162 -7.53 -17.21 -11.40
C GLU A 162 -6.54 -16.21 -12.02
N THR A 163 -6.90 -15.58 -13.14
CA THR A 163 -6.07 -14.60 -13.85
C THR A 163 -6.26 -13.17 -13.31
N LYS A 164 -7.45 -12.87 -12.78
CA LYS A 164 -7.76 -11.59 -12.11
C LYS A 164 -7.02 -11.46 -10.77
#